data_AF-A0AAW3C834-F1
#
_entry.id   AF-A0AAW3C834-F1
#
_cell.length_a   1.000
_cell.length_b   1.000
_cell.length_c   1.000
_cell.angle_alpha   90.00
_cell.angle_beta   90.00
_cell.angle_gamma   90.00
#
_symmetry.space_group_name_H-M   'P 1'
#
loop_
_entity.id
_entity.type
_entity.pdbx_description
1 polymer ?
#
loop_
_entity_poly.entity_id
_entity_poly.type
_entity_poly.pdbx_seq_one_letter_code
_entity_poly.pdbx_strand_id
1 'polypeptide(L)'
;MTLIHNDVLVVAGVSVCNVSWFIVEAHSLLLASATADAARISQQEQRRQQQQQSHGDGMWTEDEGVQLDFVFYDAKVSAMNDKSEVIDYTFLTAQPRPSQVPGEALAAYQARLKRWMEACYASYYAAHFIAHLRSASPALFLEYDSVSKLIGTADGQRPVHGLVAPTVDVSGDHLISFTIPLLLTKHSLKVFQSLSNLAVLYCKVSHAKWRPSYQLTGVEVDVHACFSTAQRTGRITLIAESVVLRLRDAAVAGEADAKTEGNATDSLIPLLHSCVNLQGLPRLTMAHQRAGFLDYIPRLEQALYRRIREPLHFMKLVLGLMADFGSPIDVSVSCRELTVPGDGTTLPPPPSPPMPRTATFCVVDRTTKLSFTIGLHYQSAYDLPSVETTCNQYLDARHGAAVSRRVRFLKSPSSMRTDDDGFLDIEDLRVTVVHATLECMSASVALA
;
A
#
# COMPACT_ATOMS: atom_id res chain seq x y z
N MET A 1 31.47 0.20 27.42
CA MET A 1 30.38 0.66 26.55
C MET A 1 30.89 0.89 25.13
N THR A 2 30.39 0.12 24.17
CA THR A 2 30.73 0.20 22.73
C THR A 2 29.43 0.31 21.94
N LEU A 3 29.29 1.32 21.06
CA LEU A 3 28.10 1.46 20.20
C LEU A 3 28.09 0.31 19.17
N ILE A 4 26.98 -0.40 19.08
CA ILE A 4 26.74 -1.46 18.09
C ILE A 4 26.23 -0.81 16.80
N HIS A 5 25.11 -0.10 16.88
CA HIS A 5 24.48 0.60 15.75
C HIS A 5 23.49 1.66 16.24
N ASN A 6 23.17 2.58 15.33
CA ASN A 6 22.08 3.54 15.50
C ASN A 6 20.89 3.10 14.65
N ASP A 7 19.71 3.29 15.21
CA ASP A 7 18.44 3.01 14.58
C ASP A 7 17.47 4.17 14.84
N VAL A 8 16.35 4.15 14.15
CA VAL A 8 15.27 5.12 14.28
C VAL A 8 13.99 4.37 14.61
N LEU A 9 13.31 4.79 15.67
CA LEU A 9 11.96 4.32 15.98
C LEU A 9 11.00 4.94 14.97
N VAL A 10 10.33 4.11 14.17
CA VAL A 10 9.40 4.57 13.13
C VAL A 10 8.02 4.07 13.48
N VAL A 11 7.10 4.99 13.78
CA VAL A 11 5.71 4.67 14.10
C VAL A 11 4.81 5.21 13.00
N ALA A 12 4.02 4.34 12.38
CA ALA A 12 3.15 4.70 11.26
C ALA A 12 3.87 5.46 10.12
N GLY A 13 5.12 5.07 9.84
CA GLY A 13 5.95 5.68 8.78
C GLY A 13 6.59 7.02 9.16
N VAL A 14 6.44 7.49 10.41
CA VAL A 14 7.05 8.72 10.91
C VAL A 14 8.22 8.37 11.82
N SER A 15 9.37 8.99 11.59
CA SER A 15 10.53 8.93 12.50
C SER A 15 10.20 9.66 13.80
N VAL A 16 10.21 8.93 14.90
CA VAL A 16 9.79 9.41 16.21
C VAL A 16 10.98 9.73 17.10
N CYS A 17 11.96 8.84 17.18
CA CYS A 17 13.15 9.05 18.01
C CYS A 17 14.33 8.22 17.51
N ASN A 18 15.54 8.70 17.80
CA ASN A 18 16.76 7.94 17.58
C ASN A 18 16.96 6.94 18.72
N VAL A 19 17.42 5.74 18.34
CA VAL A 19 17.63 4.61 19.23
C VAL A 19 19.06 4.11 19.02
N SER A 20 19.90 4.19 20.04
CA SER A 20 21.29 3.73 19.98
C SER A 20 21.46 2.45 20.81
N TRP A 21 22.14 1.48 20.24
CA TRP A 21 22.40 0.18 20.87
C TRP A 21 23.85 0.10 21.30
N PHE A 22 24.12 -0.28 22.54
CA PHE A 22 25.46 -0.36 23.12
C PHE A 22 25.79 -1.75 23.70
N ILE A 23 27.06 -2.07 23.91
CA ILE A 23 27.54 -3.25 24.66
C ILE A 23 28.33 -2.77 25.88
N VAL A 24 28.01 -3.26 27.07
CA VAL A 24 28.72 -3.03 28.33
C VAL A 24 29.07 -4.39 28.96
N GLU A 25 30.37 -4.72 28.99
CA GLU A 25 30.96 -5.77 29.86
C GLU A 25 30.18 -7.09 29.91
N ALA A 26 29.75 -7.59 28.74
CA ALA A 26 28.93 -8.79 28.48
C ALA A 26 27.39 -8.59 28.38
N HIS A 27 26.88 -7.36 28.43
CA HIS A 27 25.46 -7.03 28.27
C HIS A 27 25.23 -6.06 27.11
N SER A 28 24.12 -6.18 26.39
CA SER A 28 23.72 -5.19 25.36
C SER A 28 22.73 -4.22 26.01
N LEU A 29 22.95 -2.92 25.85
CA LEU A 29 22.20 -1.85 26.49
C LEU A 29 21.51 -1.01 25.42
N LEU A 30 20.20 -0.86 25.53
CA LEU A 30 19.42 0.02 24.68
C LEU A 30 19.37 1.42 25.29
N LEU A 31 19.87 2.41 24.55
CA LEU A 31 19.75 3.83 24.90
C LEU A 31 18.93 4.49 23.80
N ALA A 32 17.63 4.62 24.04
CA ALA A 32 16.88 5.64 23.31
C ALA A 32 17.37 6.98 23.86
N SER A 33 17.83 7.89 23.00
CA SER A 33 18.02 9.31 23.34
C SER A 33 18.38 10.14 22.10
N ALA A 34 17.84 11.36 22.00
CA ALA A 34 18.37 12.40 21.13
C ALA A 34 19.77 12.87 21.57
N THR A 35 20.16 12.54 22.80
CA THR A 35 21.43 12.90 23.46
C THR A 35 22.46 11.77 23.45
N ALA A 36 22.29 10.72 22.63
CA ALA A 36 23.31 9.67 22.51
C ALA A 36 24.70 10.24 22.17
N ASP A 37 24.75 11.36 21.44
CA ASP A 37 25.97 12.12 21.19
C ASP A 37 26.52 12.89 22.42
N ALA A 38 25.66 13.42 23.30
CA ALA A 38 26.10 14.09 24.53
C ALA A 38 26.60 13.09 25.58
N ALA A 39 25.96 11.93 25.70
CA ALA A 39 26.45 10.81 26.50
C ALA A 39 27.80 10.27 25.95
N ARG A 40 27.96 10.26 24.62
CA ARG A 40 29.23 9.95 23.95
C ARG A 40 30.34 10.94 24.32
N ILE A 41 30.07 12.24 24.29
CA ILE A 41 31.05 13.29 24.62
C ILE A 41 31.45 13.22 26.10
N SER A 42 30.48 13.10 27.01
CA SER A 42 30.72 13.01 28.46
C SER A 42 31.56 11.77 28.84
N GLN A 43 31.28 10.61 28.23
CA GLN A 43 32.10 9.41 28.45
C GLN A 43 33.48 9.49 27.78
N GLN A 44 33.62 10.15 26.63
CA GLN A 44 34.91 10.33 25.98
C GLN A 44 35.80 11.29 26.78
N GLU A 45 35.20 12.27 27.46
CA GLU A 45 35.86 13.13 28.45
C GLU A 45 36.23 12.36 29.73
N GLN A 46 35.34 11.52 30.26
CA GLN A 46 35.67 10.63 31.38
C GLN A 46 36.76 9.61 31.04
N ARG A 47 36.76 9.05 29.82
CA ARG A 47 37.82 8.16 29.32
C ARG A 47 39.14 8.89 29.11
N ARG A 48 39.11 10.15 28.64
CA ARG A 48 40.31 11.01 28.60
C ARG A 48 40.87 11.30 29.99
N GLN A 49 40.00 11.47 30.99
CA GLN A 49 40.39 11.65 32.38
C GLN A 49 40.92 10.34 33.01
N GLN A 50 40.35 9.18 32.68
CA GLN A 50 40.81 7.87 33.16
C GLN A 50 42.05 7.35 32.43
N GLN A 51 42.25 7.66 31.13
CA GLN A 51 43.47 7.33 30.40
C GLN A 51 44.70 8.13 30.86
N GLN A 52 44.52 9.17 31.67
CA GLN A 52 45.64 9.78 32.41
C GLN A 52 46.06 8.98 33.66
N GLN A 53 45.38 7.86 33.99
CA GLN A 53 45.63 7.09 35.22
C GLN A 53 45.59 5.55 35.09
N SER A 54 45.89 4.94 33.93
CA SER A 54 46.58 3.62 33.84
C SER A 54 46.61 3.04 32.42
N HIS A 55 47.74 2.41 32.10
CA HIS A 55 47.90 1.45 31.01
C HIS A 55 47.47 0.06 31.47
N GLY A 56 46.60 -0.59 30.71
CA GLY A 56 46.28 -2.01 30.85
C GLY A 56 45.65 -2.52 29.56
N ASP A 57 46.41 -3.34 28.83
CA ASP A 57 46.05 -4.00 27.58
C ASP A 57 45.25 -5.29 27.88
N GLY A 58 44.22 -5.59 27.11
CA GLY A 58 43.27 -6.68 27.38
C GLY A 58 42.58 -7.19 26.12
N MET A 59 43.06 -8.33 25.65
CA MET A 59 42.72 -9.07 24.43
C MET A 59 41.29 -9.65 24.45
N TRP A 60 40.66 -9.69 23.28
CA TRP A 60 39.29 -10.16 23.02
C TRP A 60 39.14 -11.68 23.17
N THR A 61 38.01 -12.13 23.73
CA THR A 61 37.44 -13.44 23.47
C THR A 61 35.95 -13.30 23.13
N GLU A 62 35.58 -13.90 22.00
CA GLU A 62 34.21 -14.08 21.52
C GLU A 62 33.46 -15.11 22.37
N ASP A 63 32.12 -15.03 22.28
CA ASP A 63 31.11 -15.94 22.85
C ASP A 63 31.01 -16.01 24.38
N GLU A 64 30.05 -15.26 24.95
CA GLU A 64 29.18 -15.73 26.04
C GLU A 64 27.95 -14.79 26.21
N GLY A 65 26.83 -15.37 26.66
CA GLY A 65 25.46 -14.87 26.50
C GLY A 65 25.20 -13.42 26.95
N VAL A 66 24.85 -12.59 25.97
CA VAL A 66 24.56 -11.17 26.17
C VAL A 66 23.12 -10.96 26.63
N GLN A 67 22.93 -10.71 27.94
CA GLN A 67 21.65 -10.28 28.53
C GLN A 67 21.39 -8.80 28.21
N LEU A 68 20.23 -8.43 27.63
CA LEU A 68 19.83 -7.01 27.57
C LEU A 68 19.08 -6.58 28.82
N ASP A 69 19.68 -5.67 29.59
CA ASP A 69 18.99 -4.87 30.59
C ASP A 69 18.82 -3.43 30.10
N PHE A 70 17.60 -2.92 30.20
CA PHE A 70 17.27 -1.54 29.84
C PHE A 70 17.75 -0.61 30.95
N VAL A 71 18.49 0.42 30.58
CA VAL A 71 18.80 1.55 31.47
C VAL A 71 18.21 2.80 30.83
N PHE A 72 17.15 3.32 31.44
CA PHE A 72 16.65 4.66 31.11
C PHE A 72 17.63 5.69 31.64
N TYR A 73 18.23 6.47 30.76
CA TYR A 73 19.07 7.58 31.19
C TYR A 73 18.16 8.75 31.59
N ASP A 74 18.02 8.99 32.89
CA ASP A 74 17.37 10.21 33.39
C ASP A 74 18.36 11.38 33.32
N ALA A 75 18.16 12.25 32.33
CA ALA A 75 18.96 13.47 32.14
C ALA A 75 18.92 14.41 33.36
N LYS A 76 17.97 14.24 34.30
CA LYS A 76 17.96 15.01 35.55
C LYS A 76 19.14 14.73 36.48
N VAL A 77 19.82 13.60 36.31
CA VAL A 77 20.94 13.19 37.19
C VAL A 77 22.29 13.79 36.73
N SER A 78 22.38 14.28 35.49
CA SER A 78 23.60 14.88 34.92
C SER A 78 23.31 16.28 34.37
N ALA A 79 22.69 17.14 35.18
CA ALA A 79 22.52 18.54 34.85
C ALA A 79 23.87 19.28 34.88
N MET A 80 24.64 19.16 33.80
CA MET A 80 25.59 20.17 33.35
C MET A 80 25.15 20.58 31.94
N ASN A 81 24.26 21.57 31.91
CA ASN A 81 24.04 22.56 30.85
C ASN A 81 23.51 22.20 29.44
N ASP A 82 23.24 20.96 29.07
CA ASP A 82 22.65 20.71 27.74
C ASP A 82 21.10 20.78 27.75
N LYS A 83 20.56 21.83 27.09
CA LYS A 83 19.13 22.02 26.80
C LYS A 83 18.63 21.09 25.67
N SER A 84 19.24 19.93 25.50
CA SER A 84 18.76 18.92 24.56
C SER A 84 17.54 18.21 25.16
N GLU A 85 16.46 18.13 24.39
CA GLU A 85 15.15 17.63 24.79
C GLU A 85 15.25 16.32 25.58
N VAL A 86 14.74 16.35 26.82
CA VAL A 86 14.51 15.15 27.63
C VAL A 86 13.46 14.32 26.91
N ILE A 87 13.85 13.18 26.33
CA ILE A 87 12.87 12.25 25.78
C ILE A 87 12.09 11.65 26.94
N ASP A 88 10.78 11.89 26.95
CA ASP A 88 9.86 11.31 27.92
C ASP A 88 9.60 9.83 27.59
N TYR A 89 10.10 8.92 28.42
CA TYR A 89 9.91 7.46 28.29
C TYR A 89 8.67 6.92 28.99
N THR A 90 7.79 7.79 29.51
CA THR A 90 6.56 7.38 30.19
C THR A 90 5.60 6.58 29.31
N PHE A 91 5.84 6.51 27.99
CA PHE A 91 5.04 5.69 27.08
C PHE A 91 5.31 4.18 27.17
N LEU A 92 6.44 3.74 27.74
CA LEU A 92 6.85 2.33 27.79
C LEU A 92 6.10 1.54 28.87
N THR A 93 4.82 1.31 28.61
CA THR A 93 3.84 0.85 29.61
C THR A 93 3.27 -0.54 29.33
N ALA A 94 3.39 -1.05 28.09
CA ALA A 94 2.77 -2.31 27.70
C ALA A 94 3.51 -3.51 28.33
N GLN A 95 2.77 -4.40 28.98
CA GLN A 95 3.27 -5.66 29.52
C GLN A 95 2.70 -6.86 28.74
N PRO A 96 3.43 -7.98 28.64
CA PRO A 96 4.76 -8.21 29.18
C PRO A 96 5.86 -7.59 28.31
N ARG A 97 6.86 -6.99 28.96
CA ARG A 97 8.08 -6.56 28.27
C ARG A 97 8.79 -7.77 27.65
N PRO A 98 9.27 -7.68 26.39
CA PRO A 98 10.00 -8.78 25.76
C PRO A 98 11.27 -9.13 26.55
N SER A 99 11.33 -10.35 27.06
CA SER A 99 12.56 -10.95 27.58
C SER A 99 13.30 -11.69 26.46
N GLN A 100 14.62 -11.79 26.62
CA GLN A 100 15.44 -12.58 25.71
C GLN A 100 15.10 -14.07 25.84
N VAL A 101 14.89 -14.74 24.72
CA VAL A 101 14.69 -16.19 24.71
C VAL A 101 16.07 -16.87 24.62
N PRO A 102 16.34 -17.91 25.44
CA PRO A 102 17.60 -18.65 25.34
C PRO A 102 17.85 -19.17 23.91
N GLY A 103 19.02 -18.87 23.34
CA GLY A 103 19.39 -19.26 21.97
C GLY A 103 18.88 -18.33 20.85
N GLU A 104 18.18 -17.25 21.20
CA GLU A 104 17.74 -16.23 20.23
C GLU A 104 18.90 -15.33 19.78
N ALA A 105 18.99 -15.10 18.46
CA ALA A 105 19.96 -14.15 17.92
C ALA A 105 19.68 -12.73 18.41
N LEU A 106 20.74 -12.00 18.77
CA LEU A 106 20.65 -10.63 19.29
C LEU A 106 19.82 -9.71 18.39
N ALA A 107 19.98 -9.80 17.06
CA ALA A 107 19.24 -9.01 16.08
C ALA A 107 17.72 -9.28 16.10
N ALA A 108 17.31 -10.54 16.30
CA ALA A 108 15.89 -10.90 16.40
C ALA A 108 15.26 -10.34 17.68
N TYR A 109 16.02 -10.38 18.78
CA TYR A 109 15.59 -9.78 20.04
C TYR A 109 15.50 -8.25 19.95
N GLN A 110 16.48 -7.58 19.34
CA GLN A 110 16.45 -6.14 19.07
C GLN A 110 15.23 -5.73 18.25
N ALA A 111 14.91 -6.48 17.20
CA ALA A 111 13.73 -6.21 16.36
C ALA A 111 12.41 -6.36 17.13
N ARG A 112 12.29 -7.40 17.99
CA ARG A 112 11.13 -7.55 18.88
C ARG A 112 10.99 -6.40 19.86
N LEU A 113 12.11 -5.95 20.42
CA LEU A 113 12.15 -4.86 21.37
C LEU A 113 11.71 -3.53 20.73
N LYS A 114 12.23 -3.25 19.53
CA LYS A 114 11.84 -2.11 18.72
C LYS A 114 10.34 -2.12 18.44
N ARG A 115 9.78 -3.26 17.98
CA ARG A 115 8.33 -3.41 17.75
C ARG A 115 7.51 -3.17 19.01
N TRP A 116 7.97 -3.64 20.17
CA TRP A 116 7.32 -3.37 21.44
C TRP A 116 7.35 -1.88 21.81
N MET A 117 8.47 -1.20 21.60
CA MET A 117 8.56 0.25 21.82
C MET A 117 7.66 1.03 20.86
N GLU A 118 7.61 0.65 19.57
CA GLU A 118 6.71 1.24 18.58
C GLU A 118 5.25 1.08 18.99
N ALA A 119 4.86 -0.11 19.47
CA ALA A 119 3.52 -0.39 19.97
C ALA A 119 3.18 0.42 21.24
N CYS A 120 4.12 0.53 22.18
CA CYS A 120 3.98 1.37 23.37
C CYS A 120 3.79 2.84 23.00
N TYR A 121 4.62 3.34 22.08
CA TYR A 121 4.56 4.72 21.62
C TYR A 121 3.24 5.00 20.92
N ALA A 122 2.82 4.13 20.00
CA ALA A 122 1.54 4.24 19.31
C ALA A 122 0.35 4.29 20.29
N SER A 123 0.35 3.43 21.31
CA SER A 123 -0.71 3.38 22.34
C SER A 123 -0.76 4.66 23.18
N TYR A 124 0.38 5.09 23.71
CA TYR A 124 0.48 6.28 24.54
C TYR A 124 0.08 7.54 23.76
N TYR A 125 0.57 7.70 22.54
CA TYR A 125 0.28 8.88 21.73
C TYR A 125 -1.15 8.87 21.18
N ALA A 126 -1.73 7.71 20.87
CA ALA A 126 -3.14 7.64 20.46
C ALA A 126 -4.08 8.22 21.53
N ALA A 127 -3.80 7.98 22.82
CA ALA A 127 -4.59 8.52 23.93
C ALA A 127 -4.49 10.05 24.06
N HIS A 128 -3.35 10.64 23.67
CA HIS A 128 -3.06 12.08 23.81
C HIS A 128 -3.12 12.84 22.47
N PHE A 129 -3.42 12.14 21.37
CA PHE A 129 -3.31 12.64 20.00
C PHE A 129 -4.07 13.95 19.81
N ILE A 130 -5.31 14.03 20.27
CA ILE A 130 -6.15 15.23 20.12
C ILE A 130 -5.53 16.45 20.81
N ALA A 131 -4.97 16.26 22.01
CA ALA A 131 -4.34 17.34 22.76
C ALA A 131 -3.07 17.82 22.07
N HIS A 132 -2.23 16.89 21.61
CA HIS A 132 -1.00 17.19 20.87
C HIS A 132 -1.29 17.86 19.53
N LEU A 133 -2.28 17.36 18.77
CA LEU A 133 -2.69 17.92 17.48
C LEU A 133 -3.21 19.35 17.64
N ARG A 134 -4.05 19.60 18.65
CA ARG A 134 -4.59 20.95 18.92
C ARG A 134 -3.49 21.95 19.25
N SER A 135 -2.45 21.51 19.97
CA SER A 135 -1.28 22.33 20.30
C SER A 135 -0.38 22.57 19.08
N ALA A 136 -0.09 21.52 18.31
CA ALA A 136 0.81 21.59 17.16
C ALA A 136 0.20 22.33 15.97
N SER A 137 -1.09 22.12 15.68
CA SER A 137 -1.79 22.75 14.56
C SER A 137 -3.30 22.84 14.78
N PRO A 138 -3.82 24.01 15.21
CA PRO A 138 -5.26 24.24 15.34
C PRO A 138 -6.03 24.04 14.03
N ALA A 139 -5.41 24.36 12.88
CA ALA A 139 -6.03 24.20 11.58
C ALA A 139 -6.19 22.71 11.19
N LEU A 140 -5.18 21.88 11.40
CA LEU A 140 -5.29 20.43 11.17
C LEU A 140 -6.20 19.75 12.19
N PHE A 141 -6.27 20.26 13.42
CA PHE A 141 -7.26 19.79 14.41
C PHE A 141 -8.71 19.97 13.93
N LEU A 142 -9.05 21.13 13.33
CA LEU A 142 -10.40 21.37 12.79
C LEU A 142 -10.74 20.42 11.63
N GLU A 143 -9.76 20.16 10.77
CA GLU A 143 -9.90 19.21 9.65
C GLU A 143 -10.10 17.78 10.18
N TYR A 144 -9.29 17.36 11.15
CA TYR A 144 -9.44 16.06 11.83
C TYR A 144 -10.82 15.89 12.48
N ASP A 145 -11.29 16.90 13.22
CA ASP A 145 -12.60 16.86 13.90
C ASP A 145 -13.73 16.73 12.88
N SER A 146 -13.63 17.45 11.76
CA SER A 146 -14.61 17.40 10.67
C SER A 146 -14.67 16.02 10.01
N VAL A 147 -13.52 15.43 9.70
CA VAL A 147 -13.41 14.10 9.08
C VAL A 147 -13.83 13.00 10.06
N SER A 148 -13.42 13.11 11.33
CA SER A 148 -13.76 12.14 12.37
C SER A 148 -15.26 12.13 12.64
N LYS A 149 -15.95 13.27 12.57
CA LYS A 149 -17.41 13.34 12.64
C LYS A 149 -18.07 12.67 11.44
N LEU A 150 -17.55 12.90 10.23
CA LEU A 150 -18.04 12.24 9.01
C LEU A 150 -17.94 10.72 9.14
N ILE A 151 -16.79 10.20 9.57
CA ILE A 151 -16.53 8.75 9.71
C ILE A 151 -17.25 8.15 10.94
N GLY A 152 -17.34 8.90 12.04
CA GLY A 152 -17.99 8.43 13.27
C GLY A 152 -19.48 8.14 13.10
N THR A 153 -20.13 8.74 12.10
CA THR A 153 -21.53 8.44 11.73
C THR A 153 -21.69 7.16 10.89
N ALA A 154 -20.58 6.57 10.41
CA ALA A 154 -20.54 5.53 9.39
C ALA A 154 -20.14 4.14 9.94
N ASP A 155 -20.89 3.61 10.92
CA ASP A 155 -20.65 2.31 11.58
C ASP A 155 -19.47 2.21 12.56
N GLY A 156 -18.68 3.28 12.78
CA GLY A 156 -17.84 3.43 13.98
C GLY A 156 -16.75 2.37 14.24
N GLN A 157 -16.52 1.42 13.32
CA GLN A 157 -15.59 0.31 13.53
C GLN A 157 -14.13 0.71 13.33
N ARG A 158 -13.84 1.75 12.55
CA ARG A 158 -12.47 2.20 12.23
C ARG A 158 -12.36 3.72 12.36
N PRO A 159 -11.73 4.24 13.44
CA PRO A 159 -11.57 5.68 13.61
C PRO A 159 -10.43 6.22 12.75
N VAL A 160 -10.39 7.55 12.60
CA VAL A 160 -9.21 8.25 12.08
C VAL A 160 -8.11 8.12 13.13
N HIS A 161 -6.94 7.64 12.72
CA HIS A 161 -5.77 7.63 13.57
C HIS A 161 -4.81 8.74 13.16
N GLY A 162 -3.97 9.17 14.08
CA GLY A 162 -2.88 10.07 13.73
C GLY A 162 -1.77 10.06 14.77
N LEU A 163 -0.65 10.66 14.38
CA LEU A 163 0.53 10.81 15.21
C LEU A 163 1.01 12.26 15.10
N VAL A 164 1.46 12.82 16.22
CA VAL A 164 2.18 14.09 16.27
C VAL A 164 3.55 13.80 16.86
N ALA A 165 4.60 14.01 16.09
CA ALA A 165 5.98 13.85 16.52
C ALA A 165 6.73 15.17 16.32
N PRO A 166 7.55 15.62 17.29
CA PRO A 166 8.47 16.73 17.03
C PRO A 166 9.46 16.32 15.94
N THR A 167 9.85 17.26 15.08
CA THR A 167 10.99 17.03 14.17
C THR A 167 12.25 16.89 15.01
N VAL A 168 13.13 15.96 14.64
CA VAL A 168 14.42 15.74 15.31
C VAL A 168 15.36 16.97 15.17
N ASP A 169 15.01 17.90 14.28
CA ASP A 169 15.73 19.15 14.05
C ASP A 169 15.37 20.23 15.07
N VAL A 170 16.34 21.08 15.40
CA VAL A 170 16.29 22.17 16.41
C VAL A 170 15.23 23.27 16.10
N SER A 171 14.46 23.14 15.01
CA SER A 171 13.48 24.13 14.58
C SER A 171 12.20 24.16 15.42
N GLY A 172 11.89 23.07 16.14
CA GLY A 172 10.65 22.93 16.91
C GLY A 172 9.41 22.70 16.04
N ASP A 173 9.61 22.24 14.79
CA ASP A 173 8.51 21.90 13.90
C ASP A 173 7.89 20.55 14.31
N HIS A 174 6.64 20.31 13.90
CA HIS A 174 5.96 19.04 14.15
C HIS A 174 5.70 18.30 12.85
N LEU A 175 5.91 17.00 12.87
CA LEU A 175 5.41 16.05 11.88
C LEU A 175 4.06 15.51 12.37
N ILE A 176 3.05 15.64 11.51
CA ILE A 176 1.69 15.22 11.81
C ILE A 176 1.26 14.22 10.74
N SER A 177 1.01 12.98 11.13
CA SER A 177 0.47 11.96 10.23
C SER A 177 -1.00 11.68 10.54
N PHE A 178 -1.77 11.43 9.49
CA PHE A 178 -3.15 10.97 9.57
C PHE A 178 -3.30 9.69 8.76
N THR A 179 -3.98 8.72 9.36
CA THR A 179 -4.50 7.52 8.70
C THR A 179 -6.01 7.63 8.72
N ILE A 180 -6.58 7.96 7.56
CA ILE A 180 -8.03 8.17 7.41
C ILE A 180 -8.60 6.95 6.66
N PRO A 181 -9.45 6.15 7.31
CA PRO A 181 -10.11 5.04 6.62
C PRO A 181 -11.13 5.56 5.61
N LEU A 182 -11.17 4.91 4.45
CA LEU A 182 -11.98 5.28 3.30
C LEU A 182 -13.01 4.18 2.98
N LEU A 183 -14.02 4.54 2.20
CA LEU A 183 -15.04 3.64 1.65
C LEU A 183 -15.86 2.92 2.74
N LEU A 184 -15.96 3.51 3.93
CA LEU A 184 -16.63 2.90 5.08
C LEU A 184 -18.16 2.91 4.98
N THR A 185 -18.73 3.88 4.27
CA THR A 185 -20.18 4.08 4.16
C THR A 185 -20.80 3.26 3.01
N LYS A 186 -21.34 3.93 1.99
CA LYS A 186 -22.15 3.41 0.89
C LYS A 186 -21.41 2.37 0.02
N HIS A 187 -20.08 2.39 0.04
CA HIS A 187 -19.26 1.62 -0.89
C HIS A 187 -18.59 0.39 -0.27
N SER A 188 -18.59 0.22 1.06
CA SER A 188 -17.86 -0.87 1.74
C SER A 188 -18.26 -2.26 1.20
N LEU A 189 -19.55 -2.56 1.23
CA LEU A 189 -20.09 -3.82 0.72
C LEU A 189 -19.87 -3.97 -0.79
N LYS A 190 -20.08 -2.89 -1.56
CA LYS A 190 -19.88 -2.91 -3.02
C LYS A 190 -18.42 -3.19 -3.39
N VAL A 191 -17.47 -2.63 -2.65
CA VAL A 191 -16.02 -2.80 -2.84
C VAL A 191 -15.63 -4.24 -2.54
N PHE A 192 -16.05 -4.75 -1.38
CA PHE A 192 -15.83 -6.13 -0.99
C PHE A 192 -16.38 -7.12 -2.02
N GLN A 193 -17.64 -6.92 -2.46
CA GLN A 193 -18.27 -7.74 -3.49
C GLN A 193 -17.57 -7.61 -4.83
N SER A 194 -17.09 -6.41 -5.20
CA SER A 194 -16.42 -6.20 -6.48
C SER A 194 -15.13 -7.01 -6.59
N LEU A 195 -14.30 -6.96 -5.55
CA LEU A 195 -13.04 -7.70 -5.51
C LEU A 195 -13.25 -9.21 -5.33
N SER A 196 -14.25 -9.62 -4.54
CA SER A 196 -14.60 -11.04 -4.39
C SER A 196 -15.10 -11.64 -5.70
N ASN A 197 -16.00 -10.93 -6.40
CA ASN A 197 -16.51 -11.37 -7.69
C ASN A 197 -15.41 -11.36 -8.77
N LEU A 198 -14.49 -10.40 -8.69
CA LEU A 198 -13.32 -10.36 -9.57
C LEU A 198 -12.47 -11.64 -9.42
N ALA A 199 -12.18 -12.06 -8.19
CA ALA A 199 -11.44 -13.30 -7.92
C ALA A 199 -12.17 -14.52 -8.49
N VAL A 200 -13.48 -14.63 -8.28
CA VAL A 200 -14.31 -15.74 -8.80
C VAL A 200 -14.30 -15.76 -10.33
N LEU A 201 -14.52 -14.62 -10.97
CA LEU A 201 -14.54 -14.53 -12.43
C LEU A 201 -13.17 -14.78 -13.03
N TYR A 202 -12.10 -14.30 -12.40
CA TYR A 202 -10.74 -14.59 -12.83
C TYR A 202 -10.49 -16.10 -12.88
N CYS A 203 -10.80 -16.84 -11.82
CA CYS A 203 -10.66 -18.30 -11.80
C CYS A 203 -11.51 -18.98 -12.87
N LYS A 204 -12.75 -18.52 -13.07
CA LYS A 204 -13.65 -19.07 -14.09
C LYS A 204 -13.12 -18.87 -15.52
N VAL A 205 -12.62 -17.68 -15.83
CA VAL A 205 -12.21 -17.28 -17.18
C VAL A 205 -10.80 -17.76 -17.52
N SER A 206 -9.87 -17.73 -16.56
CA SER A 206 -8.49 -18.22 -16.72
C SER A 206 -8.36 -19.75 -16.57
N HIS A 207 -9.48 -20.44 -16.28
CA HIS A 207 -9.51 -21.87 -15.93
C HIS A 207 -8.66 -22.25 -14.70
N ALA A 208 -8.26 -21.27 -13.87
CA ALA A 208 -7.63 -21.56 -12.59
C ALA A 208 -8.63 -22.20 -11.62
N LYS A 209 -8.20 -23.25 -10.92
CA LYS A 209 -9.05 -23.98 -9.96
C LYS A 209 -9.37 -23.08 -8.77
N TRP A 210 -10.67 -22.82 -8.52
CA TRP A 210 -11.11 -22.11 -7.33
C TRP A 210 -10.68 -22.85 -6.05
N ARG A 211 -10.16 -22.10 -5.07
CA ARG A 211 -9.80 -22.60 -3.74
C ARG A 211 -10.51 -21.76 -2.67
N PRO A 212 -10.95 -22.38 -1.55
CA PRO A 212 -11.52 -21.63 -0.43
C PRO A 212 -10.57 -20.55 0.12
N SER A 213 -9.26 -20.77 0.05
CA SER A 213 -8.23 -19.81 0.45
C SER A 213 -8.32 -18.46 -0.28
N TYR A 214 -8.88 -18.45 -1.50
CA TYR A 214 -9.04 -17.24 -2.31
C TYR A 214 -10.21 -16.36 -1.89
N GLN A 215 -11.07 -16.85 -1.00
CA GLN A 215 -12.19 -16.08 -0.51
C GLN A 215 -11.68 -14.91 0.32
N LEU A 216 -12.03 -13.69 -0.08
CA LEU A 216 -11.73 -12.50 0.70
C LEU A 216 -12.51 -12.52 2.01
N THR A 217 -11.82 -12.19 3.09
CA THR A 217 -12.36 -12.08 4.45
C THR A 217 -12.43 -10.62 4.90
N GLY A 218 -11.66 -9.72 4.27
CA GLY A 218 -11.70 -8.29 4.56
C GLY A 218 -11.08 -7.44 3.47
N VAL A 219 -11.61 -6.24 3.30
CA VAL A 219 -11.05 -5.19 2.43
C VAL A 219 -11.02 -3.90 3.21
N GLU A 220 -9.83 -3.34 3.38
CA GLU A 220 -9.60 -2.07 4.07
C GLU A 220 -8.89 -1.12 3.13
N VAL A 221 -9.33 0.14 3.12
CA VAL A 221 -8.66 1.19 2.38
C VAL A 221 -8.41 2.36 3.30
N ASP A 222 -7.18 2.86 3.32
CA ASP A 222 -6.81 4.06 4.06
C ASP A 222 -6.08 5.05 3.16
N VAL A 223 -6.26 6.34 3.42
CA VAL A 223 -5.31 7.37 2.97
C VAL A 223 -4.41 7.77 4.14
N HIS A 224 -3.11 7.77 3.86
CA HIS A 224 -2.06 8.23 4.75
C HIS A 224 -1.59 9.60 4.27
N ALA A 225 -1.72 10.62 5.10
CA ALA A 225 -1.25 11.97 4.81
C ALA A 225 -0.31 12.44 5.91
N CYS A 226 0.88 12.90 5.53
CA CYS A 226 1.92 13.39 6.45
C CYS A 226 2.21 14.86 6.17
N PHE A 227 2.19 15.67 7.23
CA PHE A 227 2.38 17.11 7.18
C PHE A 227 3.56 17.51 8.06
N SER A 228 4.27 18.55 7.65
CA SER A 228 5.12 19.33 8.56
C SER A 228 4.40 20.63 8.90
N THR A 229 4.48 21.04 10.16
CA THR A 229 3.91 22.29 10.65
C THR A 229 4.98 23.12 11.34
N ALA A 230 5.21 24.32 10.82
CA ALA A 230 6.19 25.24 11.37
C ALA A 230 5.59 26.01 12.57
N GLN A 231 6.02 25.71 13.80
CA GLN A 231 5.42 26.30 15.01
C GLN A 231 5.37 27.82 15.00
N ARG A 232 6.44 28.46 14.52
CA ARG A 232 6.57 29.94 14.52
C ARG A 232 5.61 30.63 13.55
N THR A 233 5.24 29.97 12.47
CA THR A 233 4.46 30.59 11.38
C THR A 233 3.07 29.99 11.25
N GLY A 234 2.81 28.83 11.87
CA GLY A 234 1.60 28.05 11.67
C GLY A 234 1.45 27.49 10.25
N ARG A 235 2.51 27.57 9.42
CA ARG A 235 2.47 27.10 8.04
C ARG A 235 2.45 25.58 8.01
N ILE A 236 1.51 25.03 7.24
CA ILE A 236 1.35 23.59 7.03
C ILE A 236 1.86 23.24 5.63
N THR A 237 2.69 22.20 5.55
CA THR A 237 3.18 21.65 4.29
C THR A 237 2.90 20.16 4.22
N LEU A 238 2.25 19.69 3.16
CA LEU A 238 2.09 18.27 2.89
C LEU A 238 3.42 17.69 2.41
N ILE A 239 3.94 16.70 3.13
CA ILE A 239 5.19 16.00 2.81
C ILE A 239 4.90 14.79 1.93
N ALA A 240 3.94 13.98 2.34
CA ALA A 240 3.64 12.71 1.70
C ALA A 240 2.15 12.41 1.78
N GLU A 241 1.65 11.78 0.72
CA GLU A 241 0.29 11.29 0.60
C GLU A 241 0.33 9.93 -0.10
N SER A 242 -0.31 8.92 0.48
CA SER A 242 -0.41 7.60 -0.13
C SER A 242 -1.74 6.94 0.19
N VAL A 243 -2.28 6.18 -0.76
CA VAL A 243 -3.48 5.37 -0.56
C VAL A 243 -3.06 3.92 -0.47
N VAL A 244 -3.50 3.25 0.59
CA VAL A 244 -3.18 1.86 0.87
C VAL A 244 -4.46 1.03 0.83
N LEU A 245 -4.52 0.09 -0.12
CA LEU A 245 -5.52 -0.97 -0.17
C LEU A 245 -4.92 -2.19 0.56
N ARG A 246 -5.61 -2.71 1.57
CA ARG A 246 -5.26 -3.97 2.24
C ARG A 246 -6.37 -4.99 2.00
N LEU A 247 -5.97 -6.16 1.52
CA LEU A 247 -6.85 -7.28 1.28
C LEU A 247 -6.48 -8.38 2.27
N ARG A 248 -7.50 -9.06 2.80
CA ARG A 248 -7.33 -10.26 3.62
C ARG A 248 -8.14 -11.38 3.00
N ASP A 249 -7.56 -12.56 2.94
CA ASP A 249 -8.21 -13.76 2.45
C ASP A 249 -8.31 -14.82 3.55
N ALA A 250 -8.88 -15.97 3.22
CA ALA A 250 -9.05 -17.07 4.17
C ALA A 250 -7.74 -17.82 4.45
N ALA A 251 -6.70 -17.67 3.62
CA ALA A 251 -5.39 -18.27 3.89
C ALA A 251 -4.70 -17.60 5.08
N VAL A 252 -4.74 -16.26 5.15
CA VAL A 252 -4.09 -15.50 6.24
C VAL A 252 -4.82 -15.67 7.59
N ALA A 253 -6.13 -15.94 7.58
CA ALA A 253 -6.90 -16.15 8.81
C ALA A 253 -6.53 -17.44 9.56
N GLY A 254 -5.86 -18.40 8.90
CA GLY A 254 -5.44 -19.68 9.48
C GLY A 254 -4.08 -19.67 10.19
N GLU A 255 -3.31 -18.59 10.11
CA GLU A 255 -1.95 -18.51 10.70
C GLU A 255 -1.93 -18.36 12.23
N ALA A 256 -3.08 -18.24 12.89
CA ALA A 256 -3.16 -18.23 14.35
C ALA A 256 -2.90 -19.61 14.99
N ASP A 257 -2.88 -20.71 14.21
CA ASP A 257 -2.81 -22.08 14.79
C ASP A 257 -1.99 -23.14 14.01
N ALA A 258 -1.17 -22.76 13.01
CA ALA A 258 -0.42 -23.76 12.23
C ALA A 258 1.07 -23.43 12.06
N LYS A 259 1.93 -24.26 12.68
CA LYS A 259 3.39 -24.35 12.48
C LYS A 259 3.77 -24.92 11.10
N THR A 260 3.18 -24.41 10.03
CA THR A 260 3.53 -24.82 8.67
C THR A 260 3.64 -23.58 7.83
N GLU A 261 4.84 -23.34 7.30
CA GLU A 261 5.12 -22.33 6.29
C GLU A 261 4.15 -22.50 5.13
N GLY A 262 3.05 -21.76 5.15
CA GLY A 262 2.12 -21.68 4.04
C GLY A 262 2.83 -20.96 2.91
N ASN A 263 3.12 -21.68 1.83
CA ASN A 263 3.70 -21.06 0.64
C ASN A 263 2.84 -19.86 0.20
N ALA A 264 3.47 -18.69 0.02
CA ALA A 264 2.85 -17.47 -0.49
C ALA A 264 2.15 -17.64 -1.87
N THR A 265 2.25 -18.82 -2.48
CA THR A 265 1.62 -19.22 -3.74
C THR A 265 0.11 -19.50 -3.63
N ASP A 266 -0.46 -19.56 -2.43
CA ASP A 266 -1.86 -19.97 -2.20
C ASP A 266 -2.86 -18.81 -2.02
N SER A 267 -2.45 -17.57 -2.34
CA SER A 267 -3.26 -16.35 -2.27
C SER A 267 -3.44 -15.67 -3.63
N LEU A 268 -4.64 -15.14 -3.89
CA LEU A 268 -4.91 -14.25 -5.04
C LEU A 268 -4.68 -12.76 -4.75
N ILE A 269 -4.28 -12.40 -3.52
CA ILE A 269 -4.08 -11.01 -3.12
C ILE A 269 -3.09 -10.26 -4.02
N PRO A 270 -1.92 -10.82 -4.40
CA PRO A 270 -0.98 -10.13 -5.29
C PRO A 270 -1.60 -9.81 -6.66
N LEU A 271 -2.39 -10.74 -7.21
CA LEU A 271 -3.13 -10.53 -8.45
C LEU A 271 -4.14 -9.39 -8.28
N LEU A 272 -4.97 -9.42 -7.23
CA LEU A 272 -5.99 -8.40 -6.99
C LEU A 272 -5.37 -7.00 -6.82
N HIS A 273 -4.23 -6.88 -6.13
CA HIS A 273 -3.47 -5.64 -6.07
C HIS A 273 -2.97 -5.17 -7.44
N SER A 274 -2.49 -6.09 -8.28
CA SER A 274 -2.03 -5.77 -9.63
C SER A 274 -3.17 -5.33 -10.56
N CYS A 275 -4.41 -5.73 -10.29
CA CYS A 275 -5.60 -5.35 -11.06
C CYS A 275 -6.09 -3.92 -10.79
N VAL A 276 -5.84 -3.38 -9.59
CA VAL A 276 -6.36 -2.07 -9.17
C VAL A 276 -5.30 -0.98 -9.40
N ASN A 277 -5.61 -0.04 -10.30
CA ASN A 277 -4.72 1.09 -10.55
C ASN A 277 -4.95 2.22 -9.53
N LEU A 278 -3.99 2.39 -8.60
CA LEU A 278 -3.96 3.50 -7.66
C LEU A 278 -3.22 4.74 -8.17
N GLN A 279 -2.62 4.69 -9.37
CA GLN A 279 -1.95 5.85 -9.97
C GLN A 279 -2.97 6.86 -10.50
N GLY A 280 -2.64 8.15 -10.40
CA GLY A 280 -3.49 9.22 -10.92
C GLY A 280 -4.78 9.44 -10.14
N LEU A 281 -4.86 8.96 -8.89
CA LEU A 281 -5.93 9.34 -7.98
C LEU A 281 -5.86 10.85 -7.69
N PRO A 282 -7.02 11.50 -7.40
CA PRO A 282 -7.02 12.89 -6.93
C PRO A 282 -6.06 13.05 -5.74
N ARG A 283 -5.24 14.10 -5.77
CA ARG A 283 -4.30 14.41 -4.68
C ARG A 283 -4.82 15.52 -3.79
N LEU A 284 -4.36 15.54 -2.55
CA LEU A 284 -4.70 16.58 -1.59
C LEU A 284 -4.06 17.90 -2.02
N THR A 285 -4.89 18.87 -2.38
CA THR A 285 -4.44 20.21 -2.74
C THR A 285 -4.56 21.13 -1.52
N MET A 286 -3.42 21.63 -1.04
CA MET A 286 -3.38 22.58 0.07
C MET A 286 -3.89 23.95 -0.38
N ALA A 287 -4.96 24.45 0.23
CA ALA A 287 -5.27 25.88 0.20
C ALA A 287 -4.44 26.56 1.29
N HIS A 288 -4.04 27.83 1.10
CA HIS A 288 -3.01 28.57 1.86
C HIS A 288 -3.02 28.42 3.41
N GLN A 289 -4.10 27.92 4.04
CA GLN A 289 -4.18 27.63 5.48
C GLN A 289 -4.98 26.35 5.84
N ARG A 290 -5.42 25.52 4.87
CA ARG A 290 -6.28 24.35 5.11
C ARG A 290 -5.86 23.15 4.29
N ALA A 291 -6.02 21.96 4.88
CA ALA A 291 -5.79 20.69 4.20
C ALA A 291 -6.95 20.33 3.25
N GLY A 292 -8.18 20.78 3.54
CA GLY A 292 -9.32 20.59 2.65
C GLY A 292 -9.81 19.15 2.58
N PHE A 293 -9.75 18.40 3.69
CA PHE A 293 -10.11 16.98 3.70
C PHE A 293 -11.59 16.74 3.37
N LEU A 294 -12.47 17.67 3.78
CA LEU A 294 -13.92 17.56 3.56
C LEU A 294 -14.31 17.45 2.08
N ASP A 295 -13.63 18.20 1.20
CA ASP A 295 -13.89 18.14 -0.25
C ASP A 295 -13.05 17.07 -0.94
N TYR A 296 -11.87 16.79 -0.40
CA TYR A 296 -10.94 15.83 -0.95
C TYR A 296 -11.40 14.38 -0.75
N ILE A 297 -11.80 13.99 0.46
CA ILE A 297 -12.15 12.59 0.79
C ILE A 297 -13.27 12.07 -0.11
N PRO A 298 -14.43 12.75 -0.29
CA PRO A 298 -15.50 12.24 -1.15
C PRO A 298 -15.06 12.08 -2.62
N ARG A 299 -14.24 13.01 -3.13
CA ARG A 299 -13.69 12.93 -4.50
C ARG A 299 -12.73 11.76 -4.64
N LEU A 300 -11.87 11.54 -3.65
CA LEU A 300 -10.95 10.41 -3.60
C LEU A 300 -11.71 9.09 -3.53
N GLU A 301 -12.69 8.96 -2.63
CA GLU A 301 -13.50 7.76 -2.47
C GLU A 301 -14.24 7.40 -3.76
N GLN A 302 -14.84 8.39 -4.43
CA GLN A 302 -15.52 8.16 -5.71
C GLN A 302 -14.54 7.67 -6.80
N ALA A 303 -13.39 8.32 -6.93
CA ALA A 303 -12.36 7.92 -7.90
C ALA A 303 -11.82 6.52 -7.60
N LEU A 304 -11.53 6.23 -6.33
CA LEU A 304 -11.01 4.96 -5.89
C LEU A 304 -12.03 3.82 -6.08
N TYR A 305 -13.29 4.05 -5.71
CA TYR A 305 -14.37 3.10 -5.93
C TYR A 305 -14.44 2.67 -7.40
N ARG A 306 -14.35 3.63 -8.33
CA ARG A 306 -14.32 3.37 -9.77
C ARG A 306 -13.10 2.53 -10.15
N ARG A 307 -11.89 2.87 -9.67
CA ARG A 307 -10.66 2.08 -9.93
C ARG A 307 -10.73 0.65 -9.42
N ILE A 308 -11.40 0.40 -8.29
CA ILE A 308 -11.60 -0.93 -7.73
C ILE A 308 -12.63 -1.74 -8.53
N ARG A 309 -13.67 -1.08 -9.05
CA ARG A 309 -14.76 -1.72 -9.80
C ARG A 309 -14.39 -2.04 -11.25
N GLU A 310 -13.53 -1.22 -11.86
CA GLU A 310 -13.12 -1.31 -13.27
C GLU A 310 -12.64 -2.70 -13.72
N PRO A 311 -11.79 -3.44 -12.97
CA PRO A 311 -11.37 -4.78 -13.38
C PRO A 311 -12.53 -5.77 -13.42
N LEU A 312 -13.51 -5.64 -12.52
CA LEU A 312 -14.71 -6.48 -12.54
C LEU A 312 -15.57 -6.19 -13.76
N HIS A 313 -15.68 -4.93 -14.18
CA HIS A 313 -16.39 -4.54 -15.40
C HIS A 313 -15.79 -5.22 -16.63
N PHE A 314 -14.46 -5.14 -16.78
CA PHE A 314 -13.74 -5.88 -17.83
C PHE A 314 -14.04 -7.40 -17.80
N MET A 315 -13.94 -8.03 -16.63
CA MET A 315 -14.18 -9.48 -16.51
C MET A 315 -15.63 -9.88 -16.81
N LYS A 316 -16.60 -9.02 -16.49
CA LYS A 316 -18.00 -9.24 -16.89
C LYS A 316 -18.18 -9.14 -18.40
N LEU A 317 -17.51 -8.19 -19.06
CA LEU A 317 -17.51 -8.09 -20.52
C LEU A 317 -16.92 -9.36 -21.14
N VAL A 318 -15.75 -9.81 -20.68
CA VAL A 318 -15.11 -11.05 -21.17
C VAL A 318 -16.03 -12.26 -20.95
N LEU A 319 -16.65 -12.38 -19.78
CA LEU A 319 -17.63 -13.44 -19.51
C LEU A 319 -18.81 -13.39 -20.48
N GLY A 320 -19.32 -12.20 -20.80
CA GLY A 320 -20.38 -12.03 -21.80
C GLY A 320 -19.94 -12.46 -23.20
N LEU A 321 -18.76 -12.03 -23.63
CA LEU A 321 -18.18 -12.40 -24.93
C LEU A 321 -17.89 -13.91 -25.05
N MET A 322 -17.67 -14.62 -23.94
CA MET A 322 -17.52 -16.07 -23.97
C MET A 322 -18.76 -16.80 -24.51
N ALA A 323 -19.95 -16.21 -24.35
CA ALA A 323 -21.17 -16.78 -24.91
C ALA A 323 -21.19 -16.72 -26.45
N ASP A 324 -20.48 -15.77 -27.05
CA ASP A 324 -20.47 -15.54 -28.49
C ASP A 324 -19.21 -16.10 -29.17
N PHE A 325 -18.05 -15.99 -28.53
CA PHE A 325 -16.75 -16.36 -29.08
C PHE A 325 -16.13 -17.61 -28.43
N GLY A 326 -16.76 -18.18 -27.40
CA GLY A 326 -16.20 -19.28 -26.62
C GLY A 326 -15.17 -18.82 -25.58
N SER A 327 -14.50 -19.78 -24.92
CA SER A 327 -13.49 -19.45 -23.91
C SER A 327 -12.31 -18.69 -24.52
N PRO A 328 -11.79 -17.65 -23.84
CA PRO A 328 -10.57 -16.98 -24.29
C PRO A 328 -9.37 -17.93 -24.18
N ILE A 329 -8.42 -17.77 -25.10
CA ILE A 329 -7.14 -18.49 -25.07
C ILE A 329 -6.12 -17.79 -24.17
N ASP A 330 -6.30 -16.49 -23.92
CA ASP A 330 -5.47 -15.71 -23.02
C ASP A 330 -6.27 -14.53 -22.43
N VAL A 331 -6.02 -14.20 -21.16
CA VAL A 331 -6.64 -13.07 -20.47
C VAL A 331 -5.66 -12.43 -19.49
N SER A 332 -5.41 -11.14 -19.65
CA SER A 332 -4.67 -10.32 -18.70
C SER A 332 -5.56 -9.26 -18.08
N VAL A 333 -5.78 -9.37 -16.77
CA VAL A 333 -6.60 -8.43 -15.97
C VAL A 333 -5.74 -7.40 -15.24
N SER A 334 -4.44 -7.66 -15.16
CA SER A 334 -3.50 -6.82 -14.46
C SER A 334 -3.28 -5.50 -15.19
N CYS A 335 -3.14 -4.42 -14.43
CA CYS A 335 -2.76 -3.11 -14.96
C CYS A 335 -1.30 -2.76 -14.70
N ARG A 336 -0.52 -3.72 -14.19
CA ARG A 336 0.91 -3.60 -13.87
C ARG A 336 1.63 -4.86 -14.34
N GLU A 337 2.90 -4.72 -14.68
CA GLU A 337 3.75 -5.90 -14.76
C GLU A 337 3.85 -6.52 -13.36
N LEU A 338 3.56 -7.81 -13.25
CA LEU A 338 3.84 -8.59 -12.04
C LEU A 338 5.35 -8.76 -11.95
N THR A 339 6.07 -7.72 -11.53
CA THR A 339 7.50 -7.84 -11.25
C THR A 339 7.68 -8.78 -10.07
N VAL A 340 8.43 -9.87 -10.29
CA VAL A 340 9.01 -10.69 -9.23
C VAL A 340 9.73 -9.74 -8.27
N PRO A 341 9.56 -9.86 -6.93
CA PRO A 341 10.23 -8.96 -6.00
C PRO A 341 11.75 -9.05 -6.21
N GLY A 342 12.30 -8.03 -6.87
CA GLY A 342 13.74 -7.86 -7.00
C GLY A 342 14.30 -7.42 -5.66
N ASP A 343 15.51 -7.90 -5.34
CA ASP A 343 16.28 -7.48 -4.17
C ASP A 343 16.18 -5.97 -4.00
N GLY A 344 15.78 -5.51 -2.80
CA GLY A 344 15.38 -4.15 -2.46
C GLY A 344 16.47 -3.06 -2.55
N THR A 345 17.38 -3.17 -3.51
CA THR A 345 18.53 -2.31 -3.76
C THR A 345 18.39 -1.47 -5.03
N THR A 346 17.35 -1.66 -5.85
CA THR A 346 17.10 -0.84 -7.04
C THR A 346 15.93 0.11 -6.80
N LEU A 347 16.19 1.41 -6.99
CA LEU A 347 15.16 2.46 -7.01
C LEU A 347 14.05 2.03 -7.97
N PRO A 348 12.76 2.11 -7.57
CA PRO A 348 11.66 1.68 -8.43
C PRO A 348 11.69 2.50 -9.73
N PRO A 349 11.54 1.85 -10.90
CA PRO A 349 11.50 2.55 -12.17
C PRO A 349 10.37 3.60 -12.17
N PRO A 350 10.48 4.66 -12.99
CA PRO A 350 9.44 5.67 -13.10
C PRO A 350 8.10 5.03 -13.43
N PRO A 351 6.96 5.59 -12.96
CA PRO A 351 5.65 4.99 -13.14
C PRO A 351 5.34 4.87 -14.64
N SER A 352 5.36 3.63 -15.14
CA SER A 352 4.87 3.32 -16.48
C SER A 352 3.36 3.52 -16.54
N PRO A 353 2.80 3.94 -17.69
CA PRO A 353 1.36 4.01 -17.85
C PRO A 353 0.74 2.63 -17.60
N PRO A 354 -0.45 2.57 -16.98
CA PRO A 354 -1.11 1.30 -16.68
C PRO A 354 -1.30 0.49 -17.96
N MET A 355 -0.97 -0.80 -17.91
CA MET A 355 -1.18 -1.69 -19.04
C MET A 355 -2.69 -1.86 -19.31
N PRO A 356 -3.12 -1.88 -20.58
CA PRO A 356 -4.50 -2.19 -20.91
C PRO A 356 -4.80 -3.64 -20.54
N ARG A 357 -6.04 -3.90 -20.11
CA ARG A 357 -6.50 -5.27 -19.86
C ARG A 357 -6.81 -5.93 -21.19
N THR A 358 -6.41 -7.19 -21.35
CA THR A 358 -6.52 -7.88 -22.63
C THR A 358 -7.23 -9.21 -22.51
N ALA A 359 -7.97 -9.56 -23.56
CA ALA A 359 -8.51 -10.90 -23.73
C ALA A 359 -8.36 -11.30 -25.19
N THR A 360 -7.95 -12.54 -25.43
CA THR A 360 -7.76 -13.07 -26.77
C THR A 360 -8.68 -14.26 -26.97
N PHE A 361 -9.43 -14.27 -28.06
CA PHE A 361 -10.32 -15.36 -28.45
C PHE A 361 -9.87 -15.96 -29.78
N CYS A 362 -10.16 -17.24 -29.97
CA CYS A 362 -9.98 -17.92 -31.24
C CYS A 362 -11.33 -18.47 -31.70
N VAL A 363 -11.82 -17.99 -32.84
CA VAL A 363 -13.14 -18.33 -33.36
C VAL A 363 -12.99 -18.97 -34.74
N VAL A 364 -13.76 -20.04 -34.98
CA VAL A 364 -13.88 -20.63 -36.31
C VAL A 364 -15.26 -20.28 -36.84
N ASP A 365 -15.31 -19.50 -37.93
CA ASP A 365 -16.58 -19.20 -38.58
C ASP A 365 -17.17 -20.50 -39.16
N ARG A 366 -18.40 -20.81 -38.78
CA ARG A 366 -19.09 -22.03 -39.21
C ARG A 366 -19.38 -22.02 -40.69
N THR A 367 -19.58 -20.85 -41.29
CA THR A 367 -19.97 -20.70 -42.69
C THR A 367 -18.75 -20.81 -43.60
N THR A 368 -17.74 -19.96 -43.38
CA THR A 368 -16.56 -19.87 -44.25
C THR A 368 -15.46 -20.87 -43.86
N LYS A 369 -15.55 -21.50 -42.68
CA LYS A 369 -14.52 -22.38 -42.08
C LYS A 369 -13.20 -21.69 -41.79
N LEU A 370 -13.17 -20.36 -41.89
CA LEU A 370 -12.00 -19.55 -41.58
C LEU A 370 -11.84 -19.42 -40.07
N SER A 371 -10.59 -19.50 -39.61
CA SER A 371 -10.24 -19.22 -38.22
C SER A 371 -9.76 -17.79 -38.05
N PHE A 372 -10.23 -17.15 -36.98
CA PHE A 372 -9.91 -15.78 -36.62
C PHE A 372 -9.40 -15.71 -35.19
N THR A 373 -8.36 -14.93 -35.00
CA THR A 373 -7.91 -14.48 -33.68
C THR A 373 -8.52 -13.11 -33.41
N ILE A 374 -9.15 -12.94 -32.25
CA ILE A 374 -9.80 -11.69 -31.83
C ILE A 374 -9.08 -11.19 -30.58
N GLY A 375 -8.35 -10.09 -30.70
CA GLY A 375 -7.68 -9.41 -29.59
C GLY A 375 -8.52 -8.25 -29.08
N LEU A 376 -8.91 -8.29 -27.80
CA LEU A 376 -9.60 -7.22 -27.08
C LEU A 376 -8.60 -6.46 -26.22
N HIS A 377 -8.53 -5.13 -26.38
CA HIS A 377 -7.74 -4.23 -25.55
C HIS A 377 -8.66 -3.23 -24.85
N TYR A 378 -8.85 -3.44 -23.55
CA TYR A 378 -9.71 -2.65 -22.69
C TYR A 378 -8.87 -1.62 -21.91
N GLN A 379 -9.12 -0.33 -22.17
CA GLN A 379 -8.42 0.77 -21.51
C GLN A 379 -9.17 1.36 -20.32
N SER A 380 -10.49 1.51 -20.43
CA SER A 380 -11.34 2.13 -19.41
C SER A 380 -12.77 1.62 -19.50
N ALA A 381 -13.54 1.79 -18.43
CA ALA A 381 -14.97 1.45 -18.40
C ALA A 381 -15.89 2.49 -19.06
N TYR A 382 -15.31 3.59 -19.55
CA TYR A 382 -16.03 4.72 -20.15
C TYR A 382 -15.90 4.74 -21.67
N ASP A 383 -14.93 3.99 -22.20
CA ASP A 383 -14.59 3.98 -23.61
C ASP A 383 -14.87 2.62 -24.24
N LEU A 384 -15.07 2.61 -25.56
CA LEU A 384 -15.13 1.38 -26.32
C LEU A 384 -13.75 0.71 -26.35
N PRO A 385 -13.65 -0.61 -26.14
CA PRO A 385 -12.36 -1.30 -26.19
C PRO A 385 -11.83 -1.33 -27.63
N SER A 386 -10.52 -1.31 -27.80
CA SER A 386 -9.91 -1.52 -29.12
C SER A 386 -9.92 -3.01 -29.44
N VAL A 387 -10.56 -3.40 -30.54
CA VAL A 387 -10.63 -4.80 -30.98
C VAL A 387 -9.89 -4.97 -32.30
N GLU A 388 -9.08 -6.01 -32.38
CA GLU A 388 -8.37 -6.42 -33.59
C GLU A 388 -8.75 -7.85 -33.96
N THR A 389 -8.97 -8.08 -35.26
CA THR A 389 -9.31 -9.39 -35.81
C THR A 389 -8.24 -9.77 -36.82
N THR A 390 -7.67 -10.97 -36.68
CA THR A 390 -6.66 -11.51 -37.60
C THR A 390 -7.16 -12.82 -38.19
N CYS A 391 -7.22 -12.92 -39.51
CA CYS A 391 -7.53 -14.18 -40.18
C CYS A 391 -6.27 -15.07 -40.21
N ASN A 392 -6.37 -16.27 -39.66
CA ASN A 392 -5.21 -17.16 -39.48
C ASN A 392 -4.85 -17.94 -40.75
N GLN A 393 -5.69 -17.90 -41.79
CA GLN A 393 -5.57 -18.74 -42.99
C GLN A 393 -5.09 -17.96 -44.23
N TYR A 394 -5.19 -16.64 -44.23
CA TYR A 394 -4.75 -15.80 -45.34
C TYR A 394 -3.58 -14.92 -44.95
N LEU A 395 -2.55 -14.96 -45.80
CA LEU A 395 -1.46 -13.99 -45.81
C LEU A 395 -1.81 -12.91 -46.84
N ASP A 396 -1.63 -11.65 -46.48
CA ASP A 396 -1.68 -10.50 -47.38
C ASP A 396 -0.78 -10.79 -48.59
N ALA A 397 -1.39 -10.87 -49.77
CA ALA A 397 -0.73 -11.17 -51.02
C ALA A 397 0.38 -10.16 -51.39
N ARG A 398 0.41 -8.98 -50.77
CA ARG A 398 1.43 -7.95 -51.02
C ARG A 398 2.63 -8.00 -50.07
N HIS A 399 2.47 -8.53 -48.86
CA HIS A 399 3.49 -8.43 -47.80
C HIS A 399 3.78 -9.75 -47.08
N GLY A 400 3.01 -10.82 -47.34
CA GLY A 400 3.16 -12.12 -46.65
C GLY A 400 2.79 -12.10 -45.16
N ALA A 401 2.10 -11.06 -44.69
CA ALA A 401 1.67 -10.90 -43.30
C ALA A 401 0.21 -11.36 -43.11
N ALA A 402 -0.18 -11.88 -41.94
CA ALA A 402 -1.57 -12.27 -41.70
C ALA A 402 -2.54 -11.10 -41.92
N VAL A 403 -3.70 -11.36 -42.55
CA VAL A 403 -4.72 -10.33 -42.77
C VAL A 403 -5.30 -9.90 -41.41
N SER A 404 -4.82 -8.78 -40.88
CA SER A 404 -5.28 -8.18 -39.63
C SER A 404 -6.04 -6.87 -39.86
N ARG A 405 -7.12 -6.69 -39.12
CA ARG A 405 -7.99 -5.51 -39.19
C ARG A 405 -8.46 -5.09 -37.81
N ARG A 406 -8.37 -3.79 -37.56
CA ARG A 406 -8.96 -3.16 -36.37
C ARG A 406 -10.45 -2.90 -36.61
N VAL A 407 -11.26 -3.32 -35.65
CA VAL A 407 -12.71 -3.10 -35.65
C VAL A 407 -13.01 -1.61 -35.55
N ARG A 408 -13.97 -1.15 -36.35
CA ARG A 408 -14.49 0.23 -36.28
C ARG A 408 -15.89 0.20 -35.69
N PHE A 409 -16.07 0.91 -34.58
CA PHE A 409 -17.39 1.07 -33.98
C PHE A 409 -18.16 2.21 -34.63
N LEU A 410 -19.42 1.95 -34.95
CA LEU A 410 -20.34 2.97 -35.46
C LEU A 410 -20.94 3.83 -34.35
N LYS A 411 -21.06 3.28 -33.14
CA LYS A 411 -21.55 4.01 -31.95
C LYS A 411 -20.42 4.78 -31.28
N SER A 412 -20.76 5.94 -30.73
CA SER A 412 -19.89 6.67 -29.80
C SER A 412 -20.13 6.20 -28.36
N PRO A 413 -19.11 6.20 -27.47
CA PRO A 413 -19.30 5.85 -26.07
C PRO A 413 -20.37 6.70 -25.37
N SER A 414 -20.44 7.99 -25.70
CA SER A 414 -21.45 8.93 -25.16
C SER A 414 -22.89 8.60 -25.53
N SER A 415 -23.12 7.80 -26.57
CA SER A 415 -24.45 7.39 -27.01
C SER A 415 -24.92 6.06 -26.40
N MET A 416 -24.05 5.38 -25.65
CA MET A 416 -24.33 4.07 -25.05
C MET A 416 -24.96 4.22 -23.68
N ARG A 417 -25.69 3.19 -23.26
CA ARG A 417 -26.26 3.15 -21.90
C ARG A 417 -25.13 3.00 -20.89
N THR A 418 -25.34 3.56 -19.70
CA THR A 418 -24.44 3.39 -18.55
C THR A 418 -25.17 2.70 -17.40
N ASP A 419 -24.43 1.97 -16.59
CA ASP A 419 -24.92 1.39 -15.34
C ASP A 419 -24.99 2.43 -14.20
N ASP A 420 -25.49 1.99 -13.03
CA ASP A 420 -25.71 2.84 -11.85
C ASP A 420 -24.46 3.55 -11.33
N ASP A 421 -23.26 3.05 -11.64
CA ASP A 421 -22.00 3.64 -11.20
C ASP A 421 -21.32 4.44 -12.36
N GLY A 422 -22.02 4.58 -13.48
CA GLY A 422 -21.66 5.40 -14.64
C GLY A 422 -20.69 4.73 -15.61
N PHE A 423 -20.52 3.41 -15.56
CA PHE A 423 -19.73 2.67 -16.55
C PHE A 423 -20.62 2.29 -17.73
N LEU A 424 -20.04 2.07 -18.92
CA LEU A 424 -20.80 1.54 -20.06
C LEU A 424 -21.53 0.25 -19.66
N ASP A 425 -22.81 0.12 -20.00
CA ASP A 425 -23.59 -1.08 -19.69
C ASP A 425 -22.97 -2.30 -20.36
N ILE A 426 -22.80 -3.40 -19.61
CA ILE A 426 -22.07 -4.58 -20.08
C ILE A 426 -22.78 -5.26 -21.25
N GLU A 427 -24.11 -5.35 -21.24
CA GLU A 427 -24.84 -6.04 -22.31
C GLU A 427 -24.88 -5.20 -23.59
N ASP A 428 -25.13 -3.88 -23.50
CA ASP A 428 -25.04 -2.99 -24.67
C ASP A 428 -23.61 -2.95 -25.23
N LEU A 429 -22.60 -2.96 -24.35
CA LEU A 429 -21.18 -3.03 -24.75
C LEU A 429 -20.84 -4.35 -25.44
N ARG A 430 -21.24 -5.48 -24.86
CA ARG A 430 -21.07 -6.82 -25.44
C ARG A 430 -21.68 -6.90 -26.84
N VAL A 431 -22.95 -6.53 -26.99
CA VAL A 431 -23.65 -6.59 -28.28
C VAL A 431 -22.95 -5.71 -29.31
N THR A 432 -22.54 -4.50 -28.92
CA THR A 432 -21.80 -3.58 -29.79
C THR A 432 -20.46 -4.14 -30.24
N VAL A 433 -19.70 -4.77 -29.31
CA VAL A 433 -18.42 -5.43 -29.61
C VAL A 433 -18.61 -6.61 -30.56
N VAL A 434 -19.57 -7.49 -30.28
CA VAL A 434 -19.82 -8.69 -31.09
C VAL A 434 -20.22 -8.30 -32.51
N HIS A 435 -21.19 -7.40 -32.66
CA HIS A 435 -21.67 -6.97 -33.97
C HIS A 435 -20.55 -6.39 -34.83
N ALA A 436 -19.82 -5.41 -34.30
CA ALA A 436 -18.74 -4.75 -35.04
C ALA A 436 -17.59 -5.73 -35.38
N THR A 437 -17.33 -6.71 -34.51
CA THR A 437 -16.32 -7.74 -34.75
C THR A 437 -16.74 -8.68 -35.89
N LEU A 438 -17.99 -9.14 -35.89
CA LEU A 438 -18.52 -10.01 -36.94
C LEU A 438 -18.57 -9.30 -38.30
N GLU A 439 -18.95 -8.03 -38.34
CA GLU A 439 -18.89 -7.21 -39.56
C GLU A 439 -17.45 -7.09 -40.08
N CYS A 440 -16.48 -6.87 -39.19
CA CYS A 440 -15.07 -6.79 -39.54
C CYS A 440 -14.54 -8.13 -40.08
N MET A 441 -14.92 -9.25 -39.47
CA MET A 441 -14.59 -10.59 -39.95
C MET A 441 -15.17 -10.84 -41.35
N SER A 442 -16.46 -10.56 -41.56
CA SER A 442 -17.13 -10.72 -42.85
C SER A 442 -16.46 -9.88 -43.95
N ALA A 443 -16.12 -8.63 -43.67
CA ALA A 443 -15.41 -7.76 -44.60
C ALA A 443 -13.99 -8.23 -44.90
N SER A 444 -13.36 -9.00 -44.00
CA SER A 444 -12.04 -9.59 -44.21
C SER A 444 -12.12 -10.81 -45.14
N VAL A 445 -13.17 -11.61 -45.03
CA VAL A 445 -13.45 -12.73 -45.95
C VAL A 445 -13.67 -12.23 -47.37
N ALA A 446 -14.38 -11.12 -47.55
CA ALA A 446 -14.67 -10.57 -48.87
C ALA A 446 -13.43 -10.06 -49.64
N LEU A 447 -12.27 -9.95 -48.98
CA LEU A 447 -11.02 -9.46 -49.57
C LEU A 447 -9.95 -10.54 -49.73
N ALA A 448 -10.19 -11.72 -49.14
CA ALA A 448 -9.41 -12.92 -49.39
C ALA A 448 -9.96 -13.64 -50.62
#